data_AF-A0A3D5V460-F1
#
_entry.id   AF-A0A3D5V460-F1
#
_cell.length_a   1.000
_cell.length_b   1.000
_cell.length_c   1.000
_cell.angle_alpha   90.00
_cell.angle_beta   90.00
_cell.angle_gamma   90.00
#
_symmetry.space_group_name_H-M   'P 1'
#
loop_
_entity.id
_entity.type
_entity.pdbx_description
1 polymer ?
#
loop_
_entity_poly.entity_id
_entity_poly.type
_entity_poly.pdbx_seq_one_letter_code
_entity_poly.pdbx_strand_id
1 'polypeptide(L)'
;MDHPVAVEWYGRTLQFATHEHLFAPRAADRGSLAMLRTVDWRKGEKVLDLGCGYGLVGICAAVTPGVAEVVMVDNDPLAVEFARRNALQLEQEAGDSKNADGKGASGTDLRILLGDGPGAVLAGADGGDSGDSGDIGGFTLILSNPPYHTDFAVAKRFIEQGFACLELGGRMMMVVKRLAWYQNKMSAVFGGTKVTELDGYFILTSEKRTAQSQHATKSMPPKTTKKHRKKMMAQRGKH
;
A
#
# COMPACT_ATOMS: atom_id res chain seq x y z
N MET A 1 18.45 2.49 -20.88
CA MET A 1 19.68 2.73 -20.08
C MET A 1 19.33 2.66 -18.60
N ASP A 2 20.23 2.12 -17.77
CA ASP A 2 20.03 2.06 -16.32
C ASP A 2 20.23 3.44 -15.67
N HIS A 3 19.43 3.73 -14.65
CA HIS A 3 19.57 4.95 -13.86
C HIS A 3 19.62 4.62 -12.37
N PRO A 4 20.68 5.05 -11.64
CA PRO A 4 20.74 4.87 -10.20
C PRO A 4 19.83 5.87 -9.48
N VAL A 5 19.13 5.40 -8.46
CA VAL A 5 18.29 6.18 -7.56
C VAL A 5 18.65 5.83 -6.13
N ALA A 6 18.91 6.83 -5.29
CA ALA A 6 19.23 6.63 -3.88
C ALA A 6 18.11 7.17 -2.96
N VAL A 7 17.84 6.47 -1.86
CA VAL A 7 16.85 6.86 -0.85
C VAL A 7 17.41 6.63 0.54
N GLU A 8 17.32 7.65 1.40
CA GLU A 8 17.57 7.49 2.83
C GLU A 8 16.32 6.94 3.53
N TRP A 9 16.43 5.74 4.11
CA TRP A 9 15.34 5.07 4.79
C TRP A 9 15.81 4.37 6.07
N TYR A 10 15.22 4.73 7.23
CA TYR A 10 15.59 4.23 8.56
C TYR A 10 17.11 4.22 8.84
N GLY A 11 17.81 5.30 8.44
CA GLY A 11 19.25 5.46 8.66
C GLY A 11 20.13 4.64 7.70
N ARG A 12 19.57 4.18 6.59
CA ARG A 12 20.27 3.45 5.52
C ARG A 12 20.12 4.19 4.20
N THR A 13 21.20 4.23 3.43
CA THR A 13 21.14 4.62 2.02
C THR A 13 20.79 3.38 1.19
N LEU A 14 19.57 3.35 0.65
CA LEU A 14 19.14 2.31 -0.29
C LEU A 14 19.44 2.76 -1.72
N GLN A 15 20.09 1.90 -2.50
CA GLN A 15 20.41 2.13 -3.92
C GLN A 15 19.49 1.28 -4.79
N PHE A 16 18.92 1.90 -5.81
CA PHE A 16 18.04 1.25 -6.77
C PHE A 16 18.57 1.46 -8.18
N ALA A 17 18.73 0.38 -8.93
CA ALA A 17 18.76 0.43 -10.37
C ALA A 17 17.32 0.60 -10.90
N THR A 18 17.15 1.40 -11.94
CA THR A 18 15.89 1.55 -12.68
C THR A 18 16.17 1.53 -14.18
N HIS A 19 15.12 1.51 -15.00
CA HIS A 19 15.22 1.56 -16.46
C HIS A 19 14.32 2.68 -17.02
N GLU A 20 14.68 3.27 -18.17
CA GLU A 20 13.94 4.37 -18.80
C GLU A 20 12.47 4.07 -19.15
N HIS A 21 12.12 2.79 -19.27
CA HIS A 21 10.75 2.32 -19.53
C HIS A 21 9.93 2.09 -18.26
N LEU A 22 10.56 2.14 -17.08
CA LEU A 22 9.88 1.99 -15.81
C LEU A 22 9.36 3.34 -15.29
N PHE A 23 8.37 3.27 -14.40
CA PHE A 23 7.85 4.45 -13.71
C PHE A 23 8.93 5.11 -12.84
N ALA A 24 8.95 6.45 -12.83
CA ALA A 24 9.92 7.28 -12.10
C ALA A 24 11.39 6.84 -12.33
N PRO A 25 11.87 6.82 -13.59
CA PRO A 25 13.13 6.19 -13.92
C PRO A 25 14.37 6.98 -13.47
N ARG A 26 14.24 8.26 -13.09
CA ARG A 26 15.41 9.12 -12.80
C ARG A 26 15.50 9.58 -11.35
N ALA A 27 14.50 9.29 -10.53
CA ALA A 27 14.44 9.69 -9.14
C ALA A 27 13.41 8.83 -8.40
N ALA A 28 13.58 8.68 -7.09
CA ALA A 28 12.59 8.02 -6.26
C ALA A 28 11.25 8.76 -6.35
N ASP A 29 10.15 8.01 -6.55
CA ASP A 29 8.85 8.65 -6.70
C ASP A 29 8.44 9.33 -5.39
N ARG A 30 8.16 10.64 -5.48
CA ARG A 30 7.80 11.46 -4.32
C ARG A 30 6.48 11.03 -3.69
N GLY A 31 5.53 10.52 -4.50
CA GLY A 31 4.27 9.98 -4.01
C GLY A 31 4.47 8.72 -3.19
N SER A 32 5.24 7.76 -3.72
CA SER A 32 5.63 6.54 -2.99
C SER A 32 6.30 6.86 -1.65
N LEU A 33 7.25 7.81 -1.63
CA LEU A 33 7.92 8.22 -0.39
C LEU A 33 6.97 8.94 0.58
N ALA A 34 6.07 9.79 0.09
CA ALA A 34 5.05 10.44 0.90
C ALA A 34 4.12 9.41 1.55
N MET A 35 3.71 8.38 0.81
CA MET A 35 2.93 7.26 1.34
C MET A 35 3.67 6.55 2.47
N LEU A 36 4.90 6.07 2.20
CA LEU A 36 5.71 5.33 3.16
C LEU A 36 5.94 6.09 4.47
N ARG A 37 6.15 7.42 4.41
CA ARG A 37 6.33 8.29 5.58
C ARG A 37 5.09 8.42 6.48
N THR A 38 3.91 8.12 5.95
CA THR A 38 2.64 8.18 6.70
C THR A 38 2.22 6.84 7.27
N VAL A 39 2.93 5.75 6.93
CA VAL A 39 2.62 4.42 7.44
C VAL A 39 2.92 4.37 8.93
N ASP A 40 1.90 4.03 9.71
CA ASP A 40 2.04 3.63 11.12
C ASP A 40 2.48 2.15 11.12
N TRP A 41 3.80 1.92 11.06
CA TRP A 41 4.40 0.59 10.99
C TRP A 41 4.21 -0.19 12.30
N ARG A 42 3.72 -1.43 12.19
CA ARG A 42 3.43 -2.29 13.34
C ARG A 42 4.38 -3.49 13.36
N LYS A 43 4.62 -4.03 14.56
CA LYS A 43 5.42 -5.24 14.71
C LYS A 43 4.65 -6.43 14.11
N GLY A 44 5.34 -7.23 13.30
CA GLY A 44 4.76 -8.38 12.61
C GLY A 44 4.02 -8.04 11.33
N GLU A 45 4.21 -6.84 10.75
CA GLU A 45 3.54 -6.45 9.51
C GLU A 45 3.90 -7.41 8.37
N LYS A 46 2.87 -7.90 7.68
CA LYS A 46 2.92 -8.63 6.42
C LYS A 46 2.43 -7.70 5.31
N VAL A 47 3.35 -7.26 4.47
CA VAL A 47 3.12 -6.19 3.49
C VAL A 47 2.94 -6.79 2.10
N LEU A 48 1.95 -6.29 1.36
CA LEU A 48 1.80 -6.52 -0.07
C LEU A 48 1.95 -5.20 -0.84
N ASP A 49 2.92 -5.13 -1.74
CA ASP A 49 3.17 -4.00 -2.65
C ASP A 49 2.57 -4.31 -4.03
N LEU A 50 1.48 -3.61 -4.37
CA LEU A 50 0.73 -3.81 -5.62
C LEU A 50 1.20 -2.83 -6.71
N GLY A 51 1.78 -3.38 -7.79
CA GLY A 51 2.42 -2.60 -8.84
C GLY A 51 3.77 -2.08 -8.36
N CYS A 52 4.66 -3.00 -7.97
CA CYS A 52 5.88 -2.67 -7.25
C CYS A 52 6.92 -1.90 -8.09
N GLY A 53 6.80 -1.89 -9.41
CA GLY A 53 7.79 -1.28 -10.29
C GLY A 53 9.17 -1.90 -10.07
N TYR A 54 10.20 -1.06 -9.95
CA TYR A 54 11.56 -1.52 -9.61
C TYR A 54 11.75 -1.85 -8.11
N GLY A 55 10.68 -1.92 -7.32
CA GLY A 55 10.70 -2.38 -5.93
C GLY A 55 10.90 -1.31 -4.87
N LEU A 56 10.79 -0.02 -5.20
CA LEU A 56 11.02 1.08 -4.25
C LEU A 56 10.21 0.92 -2.94
N VAL A 57 8.90 0.69 -3.07
CA VAL A 57 7.98 0.62 -1.93
C VAL A 57 8.22 -0.64 -1.10
N GLY A 58 8.21 -1.82 -1.73
CA GLY A 58 8.44 -3.08 -1.04
C GLY A 58 9.83 -3.22 -0.41
N ILE A 59 10.91 -2.73 -1.04
CA ILE A 59 12.26 -2.79 -0.45
C ILE A 59 12.39 -1.83 0.73
N CYS A 60 11.82 -0.62 0.65
CA CYS A 60 11.74 0.27 1.81
C CYS A 60 10.95 -0.40 2.96
N ALA A 61 9.83 -1.06 2.66
CA ALA A 61 9.07 -1.82 3.64
C ALA A 61 9.93 -2.94 4.25
N ALA A 62 10.69 -3.68 3.44
CA ALA A 62 11.48 -4.81 3.88
C ALA A 62 12.57 -4.42 4.89
N VAL A 63 13.18 -3.24 4.78
CA VAL A 63 14.18 -2.78 5.76
C VAL A 63 13.56 -2.03 6.95
N THR A 64 12.24 -1.88 6.99
CA THR A 64 11.55 -1.15 8.06
C THR A 64 11.43 -2.02 9.32
N PRO A 65 11.87 -1.54 10.49
CA PRO A 65 11.79 -2.30 11.73
C PRO A 65 10.37 -2.81 12.04
N GLY A 66 10.25 -4.11 12.27
CA GLY A 66 8.99 -4.75 12.64
C GLY A 66 8.22 -5.37 11.47
N VAL A 67 8.64 -5.17 10.22
CA VAL A 67 8.06 -5.87 9.07
C VAL A 67 8.59 -7.30 9.02
N ALA A 68 7.68 -8.28 9.03
CA ALA A 68 8.01 -9.70 9.04
C ALA A 68 8.07 -10.29 7.63
N GLU A 69 7.19 -9.81 6.74
CA GLU A 69 7.05 -10.34 5.38
C GLU A 69 6.72 -9.21 4.40
N VAL A 70 7.27 -9.28 3.20
CA VAL A 70 6.94 -8.41 2.07
C VAL A 70 6.75 -9.27 0.83
N VAL A 71 5.61 -9.10 0.17
CA VAL A 71 5.35 -9.63 -1.17
C VAL A 71 5.21 -8.45 -2.13
N MET A 72 5.98 -8.48 -3.20
CA MET A 72 5.92 -7.51 -4.30
C MET A 72 5.32 -8.17 -5.53
N VAL A 73 4.38 -7.49 -6.21
CA VAL A 73 3.80 -8.00 -7.46
C VAL A 73 3.74 -6.90 -8.52
N ASP A 74 4.15 -7.25 -9.73
CA ASP A 74 4.00 -6.40 -10.91
C ASP A 74 3.71 -7.26 -12.15
N ASN A 75 3.00 -6.71 -13.12
CA ASN A 75 2.67 -7.41 -14.37
C ASN A 75 3.71 -7.17 -15.46
N ASP A 76 4.59 -6.19 -15.29
CA ASP A 76 5.69 -5.90 -16.20
C ASP A 76 6.91 -6.77 -15.85
N PRO A 77 7.34 -7.70 -16.73
CA PRO A 77 8.54 -8.51 -16.52
C PRO A 77 9.81 -7.67 -16.27
N LEU A 78 9.93 -6.50 -16.91
CA LEU A 78 11.07 -5.60 -16.72
C LEU A 78 11.06 -5.00 -15.31
N ALA A 79 9.88 -4.63 -14.80
CA ALA A 79 9.74 -4.14 -13.42
C ALA A 79 10.18 -5.21 -12.42
N VAL A 80 9.69 -6.44 -12.60
CA VAL A 80 10.06 -7.60 -11.76
C VAL A 80 11.55 -7.91 -11.81
N GLU A 81 12.17 -7.85 -12.99
CA GLU A 81 13.62 -8.02 -13.15
C GLU A 81 14.39 -7.00 -12.30
N PHE A 82 14.06 -5.72 -12.41
CA PHE A 82 14.71 -4.65 -11.64
C PHE A 82 14.42 -4.75 -10.14
N ALA A 83 13.20 -5.12 -9.74
CA ALA A 83 12.87 -5.37 -8.34
C ALA A 83 13.71 -6.50 -7.75
N ARG A 84 13.90 -7.61 -8.48
CA ARG A 84 14.78 -8.72 -8.06
C ARG A 84 16.23 -8.30 -7.95
N ARG A 85 16.73 -7.53 -8.92
CA ARG A 85 18.10 -7.01 -8.90
C ARG A 85 18.34 -6.10 -7.68
N ASN A 86 17.41 -5.20 -7.39
CA ASN A 86 17.51 -4.30 -6.24
C ASN A 86 17.40 -5.04 -4.90
N ALA A 87 16.54 -6.05 -4.81
CA ALA A 87 16.43 -6.90 -3.64
C ALA A 87 17.72 -7.70 -3.37
N LEU A 88 18.31 -8.29 -4.42
CA LEU A 88 19.58 -9.02 -4.30
C LEU A 88 20.73 -8.10 -3.87
N GLN A 89 20.78 -6.87 -4.39
CA GLN A 89 21.78 -5.89 -3.97
C GLN A 89 21.67 -5.58 -2.47
N LEU A 90 20.44 -5.39 -1.96
CA LEU A 90 20.21 -5.17 -0.53
C LEU A 90 20.74 -6.33 0.33
N GLU A 91 20.53 -7.58 -0.10
CA GLU A 91 21.01 -8.77 0.61
C GLU A 91 22.55 -8.87 0.64
N GLN A 92 23.20 -8.49 -0.46
CA GLN A 92 24.67 -8.47 -0.55
C GLN A 92 25.27 -7.44 0.40
N GLU A 93 24.74 -6.20 0.40
CA GLU A 93 25.17 -5.13 1.30
C GLU A 93 24.95 -5.48 2.78
N ALA A 94 23.91 -6.26 3.06
CA ALA A 94 23.60 -6.78 4.39
C ALA A 94 24.58 -7.86 4.88
N GLY A 95 25.01 -8.75 3.97
CA GLY A 95 25.97 -9.82 4.25
C GLY A 95 27.36 -9.29 4.58
N ASP A 96 27.75 -8.18 3.94
CA ASP A 96 29.03 -7.50 4.16
C ASP A 96 28.99 -6.57 5.39
N SER A 97 27.81 -6.07 5.77
CA SER A 97 27.61 -5.18 6.93
C SER A 97 27.23 -5.93 8.21
N LYS A 98 28.09 -6.83 8.70
CA LYS A 98 27.96 -7.32 10.10
C LYS A 98 28.38 -6.23 11.08
N ASN A 99 27.43 -5.37 11.47
CA ASN A 99 27.62 -4.48 12.61
C ASN A 99 27.56 -5.26 13.95
N ALA A 100 28.24 -4.72 14.97
CA ALA A 100 28.56 -5.34 16.27
C ALA A 100 27.38 -5.86 17.12
N ASP A 101 26.13 -5.67 16.68
CA ASP A 101 24.91 -6.09 17.39
C ASP A 101 24.24 -7.34 16.79
N GLY A 102 24.85 -7.99 15.80
CA GLY A 102 24.51 -9.35 15.37
C GLY A 102 23.15 -9.55 14.69
N LYS A 103 22.46 -8.49 14.24
CA LYS A 103 21.24 -8.59 13.43
C LYS A 103 21.56 -8.39 11.94
N GLY A 104 21.23 -9.38 11.11
CA GLY A 104 21.17 -9.23 9.65
C GLY A 104 20.19 -8.13 9.26
N ALA A 105 20.40 -7.50 8.09
CA ALA A 105 19.82 -6.20 7.74
C ALA A 105 18.29 -6.05 7.85
N SER A 106 17.47 -7.08 7.64
CA SER A 106 16.02 -6.97 7.81
C SER A 106 15.40 -8.14 8.57
N GLY A 107 15.86 -9.37 8.34
CA GLY A 107 15.17 -10.56 8.87
C GLY A 107 13.75 -10.72 8.34
N THR A 108 13.40 -9.97 7.29
CA THR A 108 12.09 -9.95 6.62
C THR A 108 12.10 -10.94 5.47
N ASP A 109 11.07 -11.79 5.38
CA ASP A 109 10.84 -12.65 4.21
C ASP A 109 10.39 -11.78 3.03
N LEU A 110 11.12 -11.81 1.91
CA LEU A 110 10.85 -10.97 0.73
C LEU A 110 10.61 -11.84 -0.50
N ARG A 111 9.40 -11.75 -1.07
CA ARG A 111 9.02 -12.48 -2.29
C ARG A 111 8.60 -11.52 -3.40
N ILE A 112 8.96 -11.85 -4.63
CA ILE A 112 8.68 -11.02 -5.81
C ILE A 112 7.99 -11.88 -6.85
N LEU A 113 6.81 -11.45 -7.29
CA LEU A 113 5.92 -12.20 -8.18
C LEU A 113 5.74 -11.43 -9.50
N LEU A 114 5.84 -12.16 -10.62
CA LEU A 114 5.33 -11.69 -11.89
C LEU A 114 3.85 -12.05 -11.98
N GLY A 115 2.97 -11.06 -12.00
CA GLY A 115 1.53 -11.29 -12.01
C GLY A 115 0.68 -10.02 -12.04
N ASP A 116 -0.59 -10.16 -12.42
CA ASP A 116 -1.50 -9.01 -12.56
C ASP A 116 -2.31 -8.72 -11.30
N GLY A 117 -1.70 -7.97 -10.38
CA GLY A 117 -2.35 -7.45 -9.18
C GLY A 117 -2.72 -8.53 -8.14
N PRO A 118 -3.72 -8.27 -7.28
CA PRO A 118 -4.05 -9.16 -6.16
C PRO A 118 -4.44 -10.58 -6.57
N GLY A 119 -5.03 -10.77 -7.74
CA GLY A 119 -5.43 -12.10 -8.23
C GLY A 119 -4.24 -13.07 -8.39
N ALA A 120 -3.08 -12.58 -8.81
CA ALA A 120 -1.88 -13.41 -8.93
C ALA A 120 -1.33 -13.87 -7.56
N VAL A 121 -1.47 -13.01 -6.55
CA VAL A 121 -1.07 -13.30 -5.16
C VAL A 121 -1.96 -14.40 -4.58
N LEU A 122 -3.28 -14.28 -4.79
CA LEU A 122 -4.25 -15.26 -4.33
C LEU A 122 -4.09 -16.61 -5.05
N ALA A 123 -3.82 -16.61 -6.37
CA ALA A 123 -3.58 -17.83 -7.12
C ALA A 123 -2.30 -18.57 -6.66
N GLY A 124 -1.27 -17.83 -6.22
CA GLY A 124 -0.06 -18.40 -5.62
C GLY A 124 -0.30 -18.97 -4.21
N ALA A 125 -1.32 -18.50 -3.50
CA ALA A 125 -1.75 -19.05 -2.20
C ALA A 125 -2.40 -20.44 -2.35
N ASP A 126 -3.03 -20.72 -3.49
CA ASP A 126 -3.80 -21.94 -3.75
C ASP A 126 -2.96 -23.10 -4.33
N GLY A 127 -1.62 -23.01 -4.30
CA GLY A 127 -0.70 -24.08 -4.69
C GLY A 127 -0.44 -24.19 -6.19
N GLY A 128 0.65 -23.58 -6.65
CA GLY A 128 1.23 -23.78 -7.98
C GLY A 128 2.65 -24.35 -7.89
N ASP A 129 2.95 -25.33 -8.74
CA ASP A 129 4.17 -26.15 -8.82
C ASP A 129 5.44 -25.34 -9.18
N SER A 130 5.92 -24.55 -8.23
CA SER A 130 7.25 -23.92 -8.28
C SER A 130 7.83 -23.82 -6.88
N GLY A 131 8.32 -24.95 -6.36
CA GLY A 131 9.49 -25.11 -5.46
C GLY A 131 9.60 -24.38 -4.11
N ASP A 132 8.81 -23.34 -3.83
CA ASP A 132 8.86 -22.57 -2.58
C ASP A 132 7.42 -22.25 -2.13
N SER A 133 6.70 -23.31 -1.76
CA SER A 133 5.29 -23.30 -1.38
C SER A 133 5.09 -22.86 0.07
N GLY A 134 5.43 -21.61 0.39
CA GLY A 134 4.94 -20.96 1.61
C GLY A 134 3.59 -20.30 1.35
N ASP A 135 2.59 -20.52 2.18
CA ASP A 135 1.26 -19.89 2.08
C ASP A 135 1.39 -18.36 1.90
N ILE A 136 1.04 -17.84 0.72
CA ILE A 136 1.06 -16.39 0.42
C ILE A 136 -0.30 -15.82 0.81
N GLY A 137 -0.39 -15.09 1.93
CA GLY A 137 -1.66 -14.49 2.34
C GLY A 137 -1.67 -13.91 3.75
N GLY A 138 -2.85 -13.43 4.16
CA GLY A 138 -3.04 -12.83 5.49
C GLY A 138 -2.30 -11.50 5.66
N PHE A 139 -2.31 -10.65 4.64
CA PHE A 139 -1.59 -9.39 4.68
C PHE A 139 -2.22 -8.43 5.70
N THR A 140 -1.38 -7.79 6.49
CA THR A 140 -1.79 -6.78 7.47
C THR A 140 -1.74 -5.37 6.88
N LEU A 141 -0.98 -5.20 5.78
CA LEU A 141 -0.85 -3.93 5.05
C LEU A 141 -0.72 -4.17 3.55
N ILE A 142 -1.51 -3.43 2.77
CA ILE A 142 -1.34 -3.29 1.31
C ILE A 142 -0.90 -1.86 1.03
N LEU A 143 0.15 -1.70 0.23
CA LEU A 143 0.65 -0.43 -0.27
C LEU A 143 0.51 -0.39 -1.79
N SER A 144 0.14 0.76 -2.35
CA SER A 144 0.10 0.92 -3.81
C SER A 144 0.21 2.38 -4.26
N ASN A 145 1.00 2.59 -5.31
CA ASN A 145 1.03 3.81 -6.11
C ASN A 145 0.51 3.48 -7.51
N PRO A 146 -0.81 3.48 -7.73
CA PRO A 146 -1.41 3.00 -8.98
C PRO A 146 -1.09 3.94 -10.16
N PRO A 147 -1.10 3.42 -11.41
CA PRO A 147 -0.82 4.23 -12.59
C PRO A 147 -1.82 5.39 -12.75
N TYR A 148 -1.30 6.59 -13.05
CA TYR A 148 -2.07 7.85 -13.10
C TYR A 148 -2.73 8.17 -14.44
N HIS A 149 -2.20 7.62 -15.54
CA HIS A 149 -2.54 8.03 -16.91
C HIS A 149 -3.50 7.06 -17.62
N THR A 150 -4.00 6.05 -16.91
CA THR A 150 -4.87 5.02 -17.45
C THR A 150 -6.30 5.17 -16.96
N ASP A 151 -7.21 4.41 -17.56
CA ASP A 151 -8.51 4.15 -16.95
C ASP A 151 -8.32 3.63 -15.50
N PHE A 152 -9.27 3.94 -14.63
CA PHE A 152 -9.29 3.51 -13.24
C PHE A 152 -9.46 1.99 -13.07
N ALA A 153 -9.47 1.21 -14.15
CA ALA A 153 -9.62 -0.24 -14.13
C ALA A 153 -8.59 -0.95 -13.25
N VAL A 154 -7.30 -0.61 -13.38
CA VAL A 154 -6.22 -1.20 -12.57
C VAL A 154 -6.41 -0.85 -11.09
N ALA A 155 -6.60 0.44 -10.79
CA ALA A 155 -6.86 0.90 -9.42
C ALA A 155 -8.11 0.27 -8.81
N LYS A 156 -9.19 0.13 -9.59
CA LYS A 156 -10.45 -0.52 -9.18
C LYS A 156 -10.19 -1.96 -8.79
N ARG A 157 -9.45 -2.70 -9.62
CA ARG A 157 -9.08 -4.09 -9.35
C ARG A 157 -8.22 -4.20 -8.08
N PHE A 158 -7.22 -3.34 -7.91
CA PHE A 158 -6.39 -3.32 -6.71
C PHE A 158 -7.22 -3.09 -5.44
N ILE A 159 -8.17 -2.15 -5.46
CA ILE A 159 -9.04 -1.87 -4.31
C ILE A 159 -10.00 -3.03 -4.03
N GLU A 160 -10.69 -3.53 -5.05
CA GLU A 160 -11.73 -4.56 -4.88
C GLU A 160 -11.13 -5.93 -4.50
N GLN A 161 -10.06 -6.36 -5.17
CA GLN A 161 -9.45 -7.67 -4.92
C GLN A 161 -8.42 -7.62 -3.78
N GLY A 162 -7.76 -6.47 -3.56
CA GLY A 162 -6.85 -6.29 -2.42
C GLY A 162 -7.56 -6.46 -1.08
N PHE A 163 -8.85 -6.11 -0.99
CA PHE A 163 -9.66 -6.40 0.20
C PHE A 163 -9.66 -7.89 0.58
N ALA A 164 -9.64 -8.81 -0.40
CA ALA A 164 -9.62 -10.25 -0.13
C ALA A 164 -8.26 -10.71 0.45
N CYS A 165 -7.17 -10.04 0.07
CA CYS A 165 -5.81 -10.36 0.52
C CYS A 165 -5.54 -9.93 1.98
N LEU A 166 -6.29 -8.96 2.49
CA LEU A 166 -6.12 -8.46 3.87
C LEU A 166 -6.72 -9.38 4.91
N GLU A 167 -6.10 -9.48 6.08
CA GLU A 167 -6.76 -9.98 7.28
C GLU A 167 -7.75 -8.95 7.88
N LEU A 168 -8.59 -9.38 8.82
CA LEU A 168 -9.44 -8.44 9.58
C LEU A 168 -8.57 -7.50 10.41
N GLY A 169 -8.81 -6.19 10.31
CA GLY A 169 -7.96 -5.15 10.90
C GLY A 169 -6.79 -4.73 9.99
N GLY A 170 -6.53 -5.47 8.91
CA GLY A 170 -5.52 -5.12 7.91
C GLY A 170 -5.89 -3.85 7.16
N ARG A 171 -4.87 -3.14 6.65
CA ARG A 171 -5.03 -1.79 6.07
C ARG A 171 -4.62 -1.77 4.61
N MET A 172 -5.38 -1.05 3.78
CA MET A 172 -4.94 -0.66 2.45
C MET A 172 -4.58 0.82 2.44
N MET A 173 -3.39 1.14 1.96
CA MET A 173 -2.93 2.50 1.73
C MET A 173 -2.64 2.73 0.25
N MET A 174 -3.14 3.85 -0.28
CA MET A 174 -2.89 4.26 -1.66
C MET A 174 -2.50 5.73 -1.71
N VAL A 175 -1.51 6.05 -2.53
CA VAL A 175 -1.15 7.44 -2.83
C VAL A 175 -1.65 7.85 -4.20
N VAL A 176 -2.32 8.99 -4.27
CA VAL A 176 -2.95 9.48 -5.51
C VAL A 176 -2.89 11.00 -5.61
N LYS A 177 -3.00 11.54 -6.82
CA LYS A 177 -3.18 12.98 -7.07
C LYS A 177 -4.64 13.40 -7.23
N ARG A 178 -5.52 12.47 -7.59
CA ARG A 178 -6.95 12.72 -7.82
C ARG A 178 -7.74 12.07 -6.67
N LEU A 179 -8.37 12.87 -5.81
CA LEU A 179 -8.98 12.35 -4.58
C LEU A 179 -10.33 11.67 -4.79
N ALA A 180 -11.28 12.38 -5.43
CA ALA A 180 -12.71 12.07 -5.30
C ALA A 180 -13.08 10.62 -5.69
N TRP A 181 -12.54 10.10 -6.80
CA TRP A 181 -12.84 8.75 -7.25
C TRP A 181 -12.31 7.68 -6.28
N TYR A 182 -11.05 7.79 -5.86
CA TYR A 182 -10.42 6.84 -4.94
C TYR A 182 -11.08 6.89 -3.56
N GLN A 183 -11.39 8.08 -3.06
CA GLN A 183 -12.07 8.23 -1.77
C GLN A 183 -13.43 7.54 -1.77
N ASN A 184 -14.23 7.76 -2.82
CA ASN A 184 -15.53 7.11 -2.99
C ASN A 184 -15.37 5.59 -3.12
N LYS A 185 -14.38 5.13 -3.90
CA LYS A 185 -14.17 3.72 -4.16
C LYS A 185 -13.70 2.95 -2.93
N MET A 186 -12.69 3.46 -2.23
CA MET A 186 -12.20 2.86 -0.98
C MET A 186 -13.28 2.93 0.11
N SER A 187 -14.04 4.02 0.21
CA SER A 187 -15.17 4.10 1.16
C SER A 187 -16.26 3.07 0.86
N ALA A 188 -16.56 2.82 -0.41
CA ALA A 188 -17.56 1.83 -0.81
C ALA A 188 -17.12 0.39 -0.50
N VAL A 189 -15.83 0.06 -0.68
CA VAL A 189 -15.30 -1.29 -0.45
C VAL A 189 -15.03 -1.55 1.04
N PHE A 190 -14.46 -0.59 1.76
CA PHE A 190 -14.01 -0.76 3.14
C PHE A 190 -14.99 -0.22 4.20
N GLY A 191 -16.04 0.51 3.79
CA GLY A 191 -16.96 1.17 4.71
C GLY A 191 -16.44 2.49 5.29
N GLY A 192 -15.31 2.99 4.78
CA GLY A 192 -14.72 4.27 5.16
C GLY A 192 -13.28 4.40 4.67
N THR A 193 -12.79 5.64 4.59
CA THR A 193 -11.39 5.93 4.26
C THR A 193 -10.93 7.20 4.95
N LYS A 194 -9.74 7.17 5.53
CA LYS A 194 -9.04 8.35 6.05
C LYS A 194 -8.19 8.92 4.91
N VAL A 195 -8.14 10.24 4.81
CA VAL A 195 -7.33 10.95 3.83
C VAL A 195 -6.31 11.81 4.57
N THR A 196 -5.04 11.70 4.19
CA THR A 196 -3.95 12.56 4.65
C THR A 196 -3.34 13.23 3.42
N GLU A 197 -3.07 14.53 3.48
CA GLU A 197 -2.37 15.24 2.41
C GLU A 197 -0.91 15.46 2.82
N LEU A 198 0.02 15.08 1.94
CA LEU A 198 1.45 15.26 2.16
C LEU A 198 2.15 15.50 0.82
N ASP A 199 3.00 16.53 0.75
CA ASP A 199 3.80 16.88 -0.43
C ASP A 199 2.99 17.05 -1.74
N GLY A 200 1.72 17.45 -1.64
CA GLY A 200 0.81 17.61 -2.79
C GLY A 200 0.19 16.30 -3.29
N TYR A 201 0.26 15.24 -2.49
CA TYR A 201 -0.39 13.95 -2.74
C TYR A 201 -1.45 13.66 -1.68
N PHE A 202 -2.48 12.92 -2.06
CA PHE A 202 -3.47 12.37 -1.14
C PHE A 202 -3.11 10.91 -0.82
N ILE A 203 -2.91 10.62 0.46
CA ILE A 203 -2.72 9.28 0.99
C ILE A 203 -4.04 8.84 1.59
N LEU A 204 -4.67 7.83 0.97
CA LEU A 204 -5.88 7.22 1.46
C LEU A 204 -5.53 5.99 2.29
N THR A 205 -6.17 5.82 3.43
CA THR A 205 -6.01 4.66 4.31
C THR A 205 -7.37 4.10 4.68
N SER A 206 -7.60 2.83 4.37
CA SER A 206 -8.81 2.10 4.72
C SER A 206 -8.47 0.81 5.44
N GLU A 207 -9.34 0.38 6.34
CA GLU A 207 -9.14 -0.82 7.17
C GLU A 207 -10.22 -1.85 6.85
N LYS A 208 -9.83 -3.11 6.69
CA LYS A 208 -10.76 -4.23 6.49
C LYS A 208 -11.45 -4.54 7.81
N ARG A 209 -12.76 -4.31 7.87
CA ARG A 209 -13.56 -4.51 9.08
C ARG A 209 -14.77 -5.40 8.82
N THR A 210 -15.28 -6.03 9.88
CA THR A 210 -16.54 -6.78 9.81
C THR A 210 -17.74 -5.83 9.69
N ALA A 211 -18.81 -6.29 9.05
CA ALA A 211 -20.02 -5.50 8.82
C ALA A 211 -20.68 -4.94 10.11
N GLN A 212 -20.52 -5.61 11.25
CA GLN A 212 -21.08 -5.16 12.54
C GLN A 212 -20.38 -3.89 13.08
N SER A 213 -19.07 -3.73 12.82
CA SER A 213 -18.31 -2.54 13.25
C SER A 213 -18.64 -1.27 12.44
N GLN A 214 -19.23 -1.42 11.25
CA GLN A 214 -19.58 -0.30 10.36
C GLN A 214 -20.83 0.48 10.84
N HIS A 215 -21.64 -0.10 11.73
CA HIS A 215 -22.82 0.55 12.31
C HIS A 215 -22.51 1.36 13.59
N ALA A 216 -21.40 1.08 14.28
CA ALA A 216 -21.07 1.76 15.53
C ALA A 216 -20.63 3.23 15.37
N THR A 217 -20.20 3.64 14.17
CA THR A 217 -19.71 5.00 13.89
C THR A 217 -20.70 5.89 13.12
N LYS A 218 -21.86 5.36 12.71
CA LYS A 218 -22.95 6.15 12.10
C LYS A 218 -23.97 6.59 13.15
N SER A 219 -23.56 7.33 14.18
CA SER A 219 -24.52 8.18 14.90
C SER A 219 -24.84 9.39 14.01
N MET A 220 -25.75 9.23 13.04
CA MET A 220 -26.30 10.39 12.36
C MET A 220 -27.17 11.19 13.35
N PRO A 221 -27.03 12.52 13.43
CA PRO A 221 -28.02 13.32 14.14
C PRO A 221 -29.39 13.11 13.46
N PRO A 222 -30.49 13.04 14.23
CA PRO A 222 -31.80 12.74 13.67
C PRO A 222 -32.14 13.73 12.57
N LYS A 223 -32.48 13.21 11.38
CA LYS A 223 -32.89 14.01 10.23
C LYS A 223 -34.18 14.77 10.59
N THR A 224 -34.06 16.00 11.05
CA THR A 224 -35.24 16.88 11.22
C THR A 224 -35.79 17.20 9.84
N THR A 225 -37.00 16.73 9.55
CA THR A 225 -37.70 17.01 8.29
C THR A 225 -37.86 18.51 8.11
N LYS A 226 -37.84 19.00 6.85
CA LYS A 226 -38.03 20.44 6.49
C LYS A 226 -39.27 21.07 7.17
N LYS A 227 -40.29 20.25 7.47
CA LYS A 227 -41.51 20.61 8.22
C LYS A 227 -41.27 20.92 9.70
N HIS A 228 -40.34 20.22 10.38
CA HIS A 228 -39.99 20.46 11.78
C HIS A 228 -39.16 21.74 11.95
N ARG A 229 -38.24 22.00 11.01
CA ARG A 229 -37.41 23.23 10.99
C ARG A 229 -38.24 24.51 10.82
N LYS A 230 -39.31 24.45 10.01
CA LYS A 230 -40.22 25.59 9.79
C LYS A 230 -41.09 25.88 11.03
N LYS A 231 -41.45 24.85 11.82
CA LYS A 231 -42.22 25.01 13.07
C LYS A 231 -41.37 25.60 14.20
N MET A 232 -40.10 25.21 14.29
CA MET A 232 -39.13 25.74 15.26
C MET A 232 -38.82 27.24 15.03
N MET A 233 -38.75 27.70 13.78
CA MET A 233 -38.50 29.13 13.48
C MET A 233 -39.74 30.02 13.70
N ALA A 234 -40.95 29.47 13.61
CA ALA A 234 -42.18 30.21 13.87
C ALA A 234 -42.43 30.50 15.37
N GLN A 235 -41.78 29.74 16.28
CA GLN A 235 -41.90 29.95 17.73
C GLN A 235 -40.88 30.94 18.31
N ARG A 236 -39.78 31.26 17.59
CA ARG A 236 -38.75 32.21 18.04
C ARG A 236 -39.05 33.68 17.72
N GLY A 237 -40.19 33.98 17.07
CA GLY A 237 -40.61 35.34 16.70
C GLY A 237 -41.69 35.95 17.61
N LYS A 238 -41.99 35.33 18.75
CA LYS A 238 -42.88 35.89 19.77
C LYS A 238 -42.15 35.89 21.11
N HIS A 239 -41.27 36.87 21.31
CA HIS A 239 -40.95 37.53 22.57
C HIS A 239 -40.16 38.79 22.24
#